data_AF-A0A9D9X0Q1-F1
#
_entry.id   AF-A0A9D9X0Q1-F1
#
_cell.length_a   1.000
_cell.length_b   1.000
_cell.length_c   1.000
_cell.angle_alpha   90.00
_cell.angle_beta   90.00
_cell.angle_gamma   90.00
#
_symmetry.space_group_name_H-M   'P 1'
#
loop_
_entity.id
_entity.type
_entity.pdbx_description
1 polymer ?
#
loop_
_entity_poly.entity_id
_entity_poly.type
_entity_poly.pdbx_seq_one_letter_code
_entity_poly.pdbx_strand_id
1 'polypeptide(L)'
;MSHRKLILLVFLTVVAFVLSVTAQADPLSQPGSFRPGWRSITVTRANNTTFTARLYYPATASGQNAPYDAAGAPYPAITFGHGFFQAVSSYQSTLEHLATHGYFVIASDSESGLFPSHQNFADDIKRCLTYLEQENANSASTLFAQVVTSKFGASGHSMGGGASILATAQDSRIKALANLAAAETNPSATAVMPAINVPVNLLSGSADTIVPVASNGQLMYNGGNTPKILPVIQGGWHCGFQDANGFGCDTGTITRGQQLAETRRMLTAFFNLYLKSDETAAKKVWGSELENTLVQAQRNSGIEISPQTQNVNAPVGVPTTFSVTITNRGSAAASYSVFVEQRRWIVITSPQQSAVLNPDQSAIITFRVRRLWKNSSLLNGHVVSIRSNTDNLTRSYANVTLR
;
A
#
# COMPACT_ATOMS: atom_id res chain seq x y z
N MET A 1 66.76 15.21 53.42
CA MET A 1 65.40 14.63 53.36
C MET A 1 64.76 15.05 52.05
N SER A 2 64.64 14.12 51.11
CA SER A 2 64.14 14.34 49.74
C SER A 2 62.63 14.09 49.70
N HIS A 3 61.84 15.08 49.30
CA HIS A 3 60.39 14.97 49.13
C HIS A 3 60.07 14.58 47.68
N ARG A 4 59.74 13.31 47.46
CA ARG A 4 59.15 12.81 46.21
C ARG A 4 57.68 13.26 46.15
N LYS A 5 57.34 14.08 45.16
CA LYS A 5 55.94 14.40 44.81
C LYS A 5 55.34 13.23 44.03
N LEU A 6 54.31 12.60 44.58
CA LEU A 6 53.50 11.57 43.93
C LEU A 6 52.48 12.28 43.02
N ILE A 7 52.59 12.11 41.71
CA ILE A 7 51.59 12.60 40.74
C ILE A 7 50.51 11.52 40.63
N LEU A 8 49.31 11.83 41.11
CA LEU A 8 48.12 10.98 40.99
C LEU A 8 47.51 11.18 39.59
N LEU A 9 47.63 10.18 38.73
CA LEU A 9 47.00 10.15 37.41
C LEU A 9 45.50 9.81 37.60
N VAL A 10 44.62 10.78 37.42
CA VAL A 10 43.17 10.55 37.40
C VAL A 10 42.77 10.09 36.00
N PHE A 11 42.43 8.81 35.85
CA PHE A 11 41.82 8.28 34.63
C PHE A 11 40.35 8.72 34.58
N LEU A 12 40.02 9.67 33.71
CA LEU A 12 38.65 10.04 33.39
C LEU A 12 38.07 9.00 32.43
N THR A 13 37.28 8.05 32.93
CA THR A 13 36.57 7.08 32.08
C THR A 13 35.38 7.77 31.43
N VAL A 14 35.48 8.11 30.14
CA VAL A 14 34.34 8.59 29.34
C VAL A 14 33.48 7.38 29.01
N VAL A 15 32.38 7.21 29.76
CA VAL A 15 31.34 6.22 29.43
C VAL A 15 30.53 6.78 28.26
N ALA A 16 30.81 6.29 27.04
CA ALA A 16 29.98 6.56 25.88
C ALA A 16 28.65 5.80 26.02
N PHE A 17 27.57 6.50 26.36
CA PHE A 17 26.22 5.96 26.23
C PHE A 17 25.90 5.83 24.73
N VAL A 18 26.02 4.62 24.19
CA VAL A 18 25.44 4.28 22.90
C VAL A 18 23.93 4.16 23.12
N LEU A 19 23.18 5.21 22.80
CA LEU A 19 21.73 5.12 22.65
C LEU A 19 21.45 4.22 21.44
N SER A 20 21.19 2.95 21.70
CA SER A 20 20.62 2.05 20.72
C SER A 20 19.20 2.54 20.42
N VAL A 21 19.03 3.33 19.36
CA VAL A 21 17.71 3.58 18.79
C VAL A 21 17.25 2.25 18.20
N THR A 22 16.47 1.49 18.95
CA THR A 22 15.73 0.38 18.38
C THR A 22 14.81 0.98 17.32
N ALA A 23 14.95 0.54 16.07
CA ALA A 23 14.03 0.93 15.01
C ALA A 23 12.63 0.48 15.43
N GLN A 24 11.79 1.42 15.85
CA GLN A 24 10.40 1.13 16.17
C GLN A 24 9.73 0.63 14.89
N ALA A 25 9.07 -0.53 14.98
CA ALA A 25 8.31 -1.07 13.85
C ALA A 25 7.30 -0.01 13.35
N ASP A 26 7.13 0.11 12.03
CA ASP A 26 6.17 1.07 11.46
C ASP A 26 4.80 0.83 12.10
N PRO A 27 4.12 1.87 12.64
CA PRO A 27 2.82 1.72 13.27
C PRO A 27 1.79 0.97 12.41
N LEU A 28 1.85 1.08 11.08
CA LEU A 28 0.93 0.37 10.18
C LEU A 28 1.23 -1.12 10.02
N SER A 29 2.40 -1.60 10.47
CA SER A 29 2.70 -3.04 10.56
C SER A 29 2.06 -3.70 11.78
N GLN A 30 1.66 -2.91 12.78
CA GLN A 30 1.06 -3.36 14.03
C GLN A 30 -0.48 -3.41 13.92
N PRO A 31 -1.16 -4.24 14.73
CA PRO A 31 -2.62 -4.22 14.81
C PRO A 31 -3.16 -2.80 15.04
N GLY A 32 -4.29 -2.49 14.43
CA GLY A 32 -5.01 -1.23 14.60
C GLY A 32 -5.78 -1.16 15.92
N SER A 33 -6.73 -0.22 16.00
CA SER A 33 -7.47 0.08 17.24
C SER A 33 -8.52 -0.97 17.62
N PHE A 34 -8.98 -1.79 16.67
CA PHE A 34 -10.01 -2.79 16.91
C PHE A 34 -9.42 -4.17 17.24
N ARG A 35 -10.19 -5.03 17.91
CA ARG A 35 -9.89 -6.47 17.93
C ARG A 35 -10.41 -7.11 16.64
N PRO A 36 -9.80 -8.21 16.16
CA PRO A 36 -10.28 -8.88 14.96
C PRO A 36 -11.27 -10.00 15.29
N GLY A 37 -12.49 -9.90 14.76
CA GLY A 37 -13.44 -11.00 14.72
C GLY A 37 -13.43 -11.68 13.36
N TRP A 38 -13.82 -12.95 13.31
CA TRP A 38 -14.06 -13.64 12.03
C TRP A 38 -15.21 -14.62 12.12
N ARG A 39 -15.85 -14.94 10.98
CA ARG A 39 -16.84 -16.03 10.90
C ARG A 39 -16.87 -16.65 9.50
N SER A 40 -17.24 -17.92 9.42
CA SER A 40 -17.57 -18.56 8.14
C SER A 40 -18.98 -18.15 7.72
N ILE A 41 -19.15 -17.82 6.46
CA ILE A 41 -20.43 -17.43 5.85
C ILE A 41 -20.66 -18.23 4.57
N THR A 42 -21.93 -18.36 4.19
CA THR A 42 -22.33 -18.95 2.92
C THR A 42 -22.67 -17.84 1.95
N VAL A 43 -21.99 -17.82 0.80
CA VAL A 43 -22.23 -16.87 -0.28
C VAL A 43 -22.98 -17.59 -1.40
N THR A 44 -24.11 -17.04 -1.82
CA THR A 44 -24.97 -17.60 -2.88
C THR A 44 -24.62 -16.97 -4.21
N ARG A 45 -24.23 -17.75 -5.22
CA ARG A 45 -23.99 -17.32 -6.61
C ARG A 45 -25.27 -16.91 -7.32
N ALA A 46 -25.14 -16.28 -8.50
CA ALA A 46 -26.29 -15.88 -9.31
C ALA A 46 -27.16 -17.07 -9.79
N ASN A 47 -26.57 -18.26 -9.92
CA ASN A 47 -27.27 -19.49 -10.28
C ASN A 47 -27.82 -20.27 -9.07
N ASN A 48 -27.90 -19.65 -7.89
CA ASN A 48 -28.34 -20.22 -6.62
C ASN A 48 -27.47 -21.33 -6.03
N THR A 49 -26.36 -21.71 -6.66
CA THR A 49 -25.34 -22.53 -5.97
C THR A 49 -24.61 -21.70 -4.92
N THR A 50 -23.96 -22.36 -3.96
CA THR A 50 -23.27 -21.66 -2.87
C THR A 50 -21.80 -22.03 -2.77
N PHE A 51 -21.05 -21.19 -2.08
CA PHE A 51 -19.71 -21.50 -1.59
C PHE A 51 -19.50 -20.89 -0.20
N THR A 52 -18.49 -21.36 0.51
CA THR A 52 -18.09 -20.81 1.81
C THR A 52 -17.11 -19.66 1.60
N ALA A 53 -17.25 -18.61 2.40
CA ALA A 53 -16.25 -17.57 2.54
C ALA A 53 -15.96 -17.33 4.03
N ARG A 54 -14.81 -16.74 4.36
CA ARG A 54 -14.53 -16.22 5.70
C ARG A 54 -14.63 -14.71 5.70
N LEU A 55 -15.44 -14.17 6.60
CA LEU A 55 -15.58 -12.73 6.83
C LEU A 55 -14.83 -12.36 8.11
N TYR A 56 -13.82 -11.50 7.98
CA TYR A 56 -13.09 -10.84 9.06
C TYR A 56 -13.61 -9.41 9.23
N TYR A 57 -13.70 -8.93 10.47
CA TYR A 57 -14.34 -7.66 10.79
C TYR A 57 -13.83 -7.04 12.10
N PRO A 58 -13.98 -5.71 12.28
CA PRO A 58 -13.74 -5.06 13.57
C PRO A 58 -14.63 -5.63 14.66
N ALA A 59 -14.05 -6.00 15.80
CA ALA A 59 -14.74 -6.65 16.91
C ALA A 59 -14.27 -6.10 18.26
N THR A 60 -15.07 -6.37 19.30
CA THR A 60 -14.74 -5.98 20.68
C THR A 60 -13.87 -7.02 21.40
N ALA A 61 -13.78 -8.24 20.85
CA ALA A 61 -12.91 -9.32 21.27
C ALA A 61 -12.30 -10.03 20.05
N SER A 62 -11.19 -10.75 20.24
CA SER A 62 -10.57 -11.50 19.15
C SER A 62 -11.22 -12.87 18.96
N GLY A 63 -11.38 -13.33 17.72
CA GLY A 63 -11.64 -14.74 17.40
C GLY A 63 -12.92 -15.03 16.62
N GLN A 64 -13.26 -16.32 16.53
CA GLN A 64 -14.40 -16.79 15.77
C GLN A 64 -15.72 -16.35 16.41
N ASN A 65 -16.63 -15.80 15.60
CA ASN A 65 -17.93 -15.28 16.02
C ASN A 65 -17.86 -14.24 17.14
N ALA A 66 -16.73 -13.52 17.25
CA ALA A 66 -16.60 -12.45 18.22
C ALA A 66 -17.64 -11.35 17.97
N PRO A 67 -18.10 -10.62 19.01
CA PRO A 67 -19.08 -9.55 18.83
C PRO A 67 -18.53 -8.45 17.92
N TYR A 68 -19.29 -8.13 16.87
CA TYR A 68 -18.97 -7.05 15.92
C TYR A 68 -18.91 -5.69 16.63
N ASP A 69 -17.92 -4.88 16.28
CA ASP A 69 -17.75 -3.52 16.77
C ASP A 69 -18.13 -2.49 15.68
N ALA A 70 -19.30 -1.89 15.85
CA ALA A 70 -19.84 -0.86 14.96
C ALA A 70 -19.30 0.56 15.24
N ALA A 71 -18.42 0.77 16.23
CA ALA A 71 -18.05 2.11 16.70
C ALA A 71 -17.39 3.00 15.63
N GLY A 72 -16.68 2.40 14.67
CA GLY A 72 -16.07 3.10 13.52
C GLY A 72 -16.80 2.87 12.19
N ALA A 73 -17.98 2.25 12.23
CA ALA A 73 -18.75 1.96 11.03
C ALA A 73 -19.35 3.25 10.41
N PRO A 74 -19.69 3.25 9.11
CA PRO A 74 -19.51 2.15 8.16
C PRO A 74 -18.04 1.93 7.77
N TYR A 75 -17.66 0.67 7.51
CA TYR A 75 -16.29 0.31 7.12
C TYR A 75 -16.19 0.00 5.61
N PRO A 76 -15.09 0.39 4.95
CA PRO A 76 -14.76 -0.14 3.62
C PRO A 76 -14.51 -1.64 3.67
N ALA A 77 -14.60 -2.32 2.53
CA ALA A 77 -14.40 -3.76 2.45
C ALA A 77 -13.36 -4.19 1.42
N ILE A 78 -12.70 -5.30 1.68
CA ILE A 78 -11.69 -5.91 0.81
C ILE A 78 -12.11 -7.36 0.52
N THR A 79 -12.22 -7.73 -0.75
CA THR A 79 -12.37 -9.13 -1.13
C THR A 79 -10.99 -9.78 -1.33
N PHE A 80 -10.82 -11.05 -0.94
CA PHE A 80 -9.54 -11.73 -0.94
C PHE A 80 -9.59 -13.13 -1.58
N GLY A 81 -8.63 -13.44 -2.45
CA GLY A 81 -8.42 -14.78 -3.00
C GLY A 81 -7.21 -15.50 -2.38
N HIS A 82 -7.38 -16.76 -1.96
CA HIS A 82 -6.30 -17.62 -1.48
C HIS A 82 -5.37 -18.11 -2.61
N GLY A 83 -4.17 -18.58 -2.26
CA GLY A 83 -3.27 -19.25 -3.18
C GLY A 83 -3.71 -20.67 -3.54
N PHE A 84 -3.15 -21.24 -4.60
CA PHE A 84 -3.44 -22.62 -4.99
C PHE A 84 -3.09 -23.61 -3.86
N PHE A 85 -4.02 -24.51 -3.52
CA PHE A 85 -3.95 -25.42 -2.37
C PHE A 85 -3.79 -24.75 -0.99
N GLN A 86 -4.03 -23.44 -0.86
CA GLN A 86 -3.96 -22.77 0.42
C GLN A 86 -5.36 -22.56 0.98
N ALA A 87 -5.57 -22.92 2.25
CA ALA A 87 -6.78 -22.56 2.95
C ALA A 87 -6.78 -21.07 3.29
N VAL A 88 -7.95 -20.45 3.38
CA VAL A 88 -8.07 -19.05 3.85
C VAL A 88 -7.46 -18.85 5.24
N SER A 89 -7.47 -19.88 6.11
CA SER A 89 -6.82 -19.85 7.42
C SER A 89 -5.32 -19.60 7.37
N SER A 90 -4.65 -19.92 6.26
CA SER A 90 -3.21 -19.66 6.09
C SER A 90 -2.87 -18.16 6.02
N TYR A 91 -3.88 -17.30 5.90
CA TYR A 91 -3.74 -15.84 5.85
C TYR A 91 -4.37 -15.13 7.05
N GLN A 92 -4.82 -15.89 8.05
CA GLN A 92 -5.64 -15.39 9.16
C GLN A 92 -5.03 -14.13 9.78
N SER A 93 -3.75 -14.16 10.11
CA SER A 93 -3.09 -13.03 10.79
C SER A 93 -3.06 -11.74 9.97
N THR A 94 -2.99 -11.82 8.64
CA THR A 94 -3.00 -10.66 7.73
C THR A 94 -4.43 -10.15 7.49
N LEU A 95 -5.40 -11.05 7.37
CA LEU A 95 -6.81 -10.66 7.19
C LEU A 95 -7.39 -10.07 8.49
N GLU A 96 -7.04 -10.66 9.64
CA GLU A 96 -7.33 -10.10 10.97
C GLU A 96 -6.64 -8.74 11.16
N HIS A 97 -5.38 -8.59 10.73
CA HIS A 97 -4.70 -7.29 10.79
C HIS A 97 -5.50 -6.19 10.08
N LEU A 98 -5.93 -6.42 8.84
CA LEU A 98 -6.78 -5.45 8.13
C LEU A 98 -8.10 -5.18 8.88
N ALA A 99 -8.72 -6.21 9.46
CA ALA A 99 -9.90 -6.03 10.31
C ALA A 99 -9.63 -5.14 11.54
N THR A 100 -8.47 -5.28 12.20
CA THR A 100 -8.08 -4.39 13.32
C THR A 100 -7.90 -2.94 12.91
N HIS A 101 -7.67 -2.69 11.61
CA HIS A 101 -7.57 -1.36 11.03
C HIS A 101 -8.94 -0.82 10.55
N GLY A 102 -10.06 -1.49 10.79
CA GLY A 102 -11.38 -0.99 10.40
C GLY A 102 -11.75 -1.31 8.95
N TYR A 103 -11.54 -2.55 8.53
CA TYR A 103 -12.00 -3.09 7.25
C TYR A 103 -12.87 -4.33 7.47
N PHE A 104 -13.90 -4.50 6.65
CA PHE A 104 -14.40 -5.86 6.38
C PHE A 104 -13.44 -6.55 5.41
N VAL A 105 -13.05 -7.78 5.67
CA VAL A 105 -12.28 -8.59 4.71
C VAL A 105 -13.00 -9.90 4.47
N ILE A 106 -13.41 -10.14 3.23
CA ILE A 106 -14.18 -11.33 2.85
C ILE A 106 -13.36 -12.18 1.88
N ALA A 107 -12.99 -13.37 2.31
CA ALA A 107 -12.13 -14.26 1.54
C ALA A 107 -12.91 -15.49 1.06
N SER A 108 -12.96 -15.71 -0.25
CA SER A 108 -13.60 -16.91 -0.83
C SER A 108 -12.81 -18.16 -0.49
N ASP A 109 -13.50 -19.26 -0.16
CA ASP A 109 -12.93 -20.60 0.05
C ASP A 109 -13.28 -21.56 -1.11
N SER A 110 -13.76 -21.00 -2.23
CA SER A 110 -14.09 -21.74 -3.45
C SER A 110 -12.85 -22.07 -4.29
N GLU A 111 -12.98 -22.96 -5.28
CA GLU A 111 -11.90 -23.28 -6.22
C GLU A 111 -10.61 -23.76 -5.51
N SER A 112 -10.76 -24.50 -4.41
CA SER A 112 -9.67 -25.08 -3.61
C SER A 112 -9.24 -26.49 -4.06
N GLY A 113 -9.81 -26.98 -5.17
CA GLY A 113 -9.53 -28.31 -5.73
C GLY A 113 -8.25 -28.40 -6.56
N LEU A 114 -7.97 -29.60 -7.13
CA LEU A 114 -6.78 -29.87 -7.94
C LEU A 114 -6.72 -29.08 -9.26
N PHE A 115 -7.88 -28.73 -9.81
CA PHE A 115 -8.02 -28.10 -11.13
C PHE A 115 -8.97 -26.90 -11.03
N PRO A 116 -8.53 -25.81 -10.37
CA PRO A 116 -9.37 -24.64 -10.16
C PRO A 116 -9.61 -23.91 -11.47
N SER A 117 -10.80 -23.35 -11.62
CA SER A 117 -11.09 -22.36 -12.65
C SER A 117 -10.79 -20.97 -12.11
N HIS A 118 -9.74 -20.32 -12.61
CA HIS A 118 -9.38 -18.97 -12.18
C HIS A 118 -10.47 -17.94 -12.50
N GLN A 119 -11.21 -18.15 -13.60
CA GLN A 119 -12.36 -17.30 -13.93
C GLN A 119 -13.51 -17.48 -12.94
N ASN A 120 -13.87 -18.73 -12.58
CA ASN A 120 -14.89 -18.96 -11.56
C ASN A 120 -14.45 -18.36 -10.21
N PHE A 121 -13.16 -18.48 -9.88
CA PHE A 121 -12.64 -17.92 -8.64
C PHE A 121 -12.74 -16.39 -8.63
N ALA A 122 -12.44 -15.73 -9.74
CA ALA A 122 -12.64 -14.30 -9.90
C ALA A 122 -14.12 -13.89 -9.74
N ASP A 123 -15.04 -14.68 -10.29
CA ASP A 123 -16.48 -14.44 -10.13
C ASP A 123 -16.96 -14.65 -8.69
N ASP A 124 -16.43 -15.63 -7.97
CA ASP A 124 -16.71 -15.84 -6.55
C ASP A 124 -16.14 -14.72 -5.67
N ILE A 125 -14.92 -14.23 -5.98
CA ILE A 125 -14.32 -13.04 -5.34
C ILE A 125 -15.23 -11.81 -5.51
N LYS A 126 -15.82 -11.60 -6.69
CA LYS A 126 -16.83 -10.54 -6.94
C LYS A 126 -18.13 -10.79 -6.19
N ARG A 127 -18.51 -12.06 -6.03
CA ARG A 127 -19.74 -12.43 -5.32
C ARG A 127 -19.65 -12.17 -3.82
N CYS A 128 -18.46 -12.27 -3.23
CA CYS A 128 -18.21 -11.83 -1.86
C CYS A 128 -18.57 -10.35 -1.65
N LEU A 129 -18.24 -9.45 -2.59
CA LEU A 129 -18.65 -8.04 -2.50
C LEU A 129 -20.17 -7.89 -2.58
N THR A 130 -20.82 -8.70 -3.43
CA THR A 130 -22.29 -8.69 -3.55
C THR A 130 -22.98 -9.16 -2.27
N TYR A 131 -22.41 -10.15 -1.59
CA TYR A 131 -22.89 -10.56 -0.26
C TYR A 131 -22.87 -9.38 0.72
N LEU A 132 -21.78 -8.61 0.77
CA LEU A 132 -21.69 -7.45 1.65
C LEU A 132 -22.69 -6.35 1.29
N GLU A 133 -22.96 -6.10 0.00
CA GLU A 133 -24.00 -5.16 -0.42
C GLU A 133 -25.40 -5.61 0.02
N GLN A 134 -25.70 -6.90 -0.12
CA GLN A 134 -26.98 -7.48 0.28
C GLN A 134 -27.18 -7.40 1.80
N GLU A 135 -26.16 -7.76 2.58
CA GLU A 135 -26.20 -7.65 4.03
C GLU A 135 -26.29 -6.20 4.49
N ASN A 136 -25.60 -5.27 3.80
CA ASN A 136 -25.70 -3.84 4.07
C ASN A 136 -27.10 -3.27 3.80
N ALA A 137 -27.83 -3.80 2.82
CA ALA A 137 -29.18 -3.38 2.48
C ALA A 137 -30.27 -4.07 3.31
N ASN A 138 -29.96 -5.18 3.98
CA ASN A 138 -30.92 -5.99 4.71
C ASN A 138 -31.12 -5.49 6.16
N SER A 139 -32.27 -4.88 6.45
CA SER A 139 -32.62 -4.37 7.79
C SER A 139 -32.60 -5.39 8.93
N ALA A 140 -32.65 -6.70 8.62
CA ALA A 140 -32.52 -7.78 9.60
C ALA A 140 -31.07 -8.24 9.84
N SER A 141 -30.11 -7.79 9.02
CA SER A 141 -28.70 -8.16 9.16
C SER A 141 -28.01 -7.33 10.24
N THR A 142 -27.07 -7.93 10.96
CA THR A 142 -26.13 -7.22 11.84
C THR A 142 -25.21 -6.26 11.08
N LEU A 143 -25.14 -6.38 9.75
CA LEU A 143 -24.35 -5.53 8.88
C LEU A 143 -25.18 -4.47 8.15
N PHE A 144 -26.47 -4.29 8.50
CA PHE A 144 -27.33 -3.26 7.93
C PHE A 144 -26.71 -1.86 8.08
N ALA A 145 -26.53 -1.16 6.95
CA ALA A 145 -25.88 0.14 6.87
C ALA A 145 -24.45 0.22 7.46
N GLN A 146 -23.76 -0.92 7.61
CA GLN A 146 -22.41 -0.98 8.20
C GLN A 146 -21.28 -0.97 7.16
N VAL A 147 -21.56 -1.09 5.87
CA VAL A 147 -20.54 -1.24 4.81
C VAL A 147 -20.51 -0.03 3.89
N VAL A 148 -19.33 0.53 3.65
CA VAL A 148 -19.12 1.57 2.63
C VAL A 148 -19.05 0.91 1.25
N THR A 149 -20.20 0.62 0.65
CA THR A 149 -20.29 -0.12 -0.62
C THR A 149 -19.66 0.61 -1.83
N SER A 150 -19.40 1.90 -1.71
CA SER A 150 -18.66 2.69 -2.71
C SER A 150 -17.13 2.55 -2.61
N LYS A 151 -16.61 1.85 -1.59
CA LYS A 151 -15.19 1.74 -1.26
C LYS A 151 -14.76 0.27 -1.09
N PHE A 152 -14.89 -0.51 -2.16
CA PHE A 152 -14.36 -1.87 -2.20
C PHE A 152 -12.93 -1.93 -2.72
N GLY A 153 -12.11 -2.76 -2.10
CA GLY A 153 -10.81 -3.17 -2.60
C GLY A 153 -10.78 -4.65 -2.95
N ALA A 154 -9.76 -5.06 -3.69
CA ALA A 154 -9.47 -6.45 -3.95
C ALA A 154 -8.01 -6.77 -3.62
N SER A 155 -7.78 -7.99 -3.16
CA SER A 155 -6.46 -8.52 -2.84
C SER A 155 -6.45 -10.03 -3.07
N GLY A 156 -5.26 -10.62 -3.03
CA GLY A 156 -5.12 -12.06 -3.05
C GLY A 156 -3.66 -12.47 -3.14
N HIS A 157 -3.40 -13.74 -2.81
CA HIS A 157 -2.07 -14.32 -2.88
C HIS A 157 -1.95 -15.31 -4.05
N SER A 158 -0.83 -15.29 -4.79
CA SER A 158 -0.55 -16.28 -5.83
C SER A 158 -1.68 -16.35 -6.87
N MET A 159 -2.25 -17.53 -7.08
CA MET A 159 -3.49 -17.77 -7.83
C MET A 159 -4.60 -16.76 -7.52
N GLY A 160 -4.90 -16.51 -6.24
CA GLY A 160 -5.91 -15.55 -5.82
C GLY A 160 -5.54 -14.10 -6.10
N GLY A 161 -4.24 -13.78 -6.17
CA GLY A 161 -3.76 -12.49 -6.65
C GLY A 161 -4.13 -12.27 -8.12
N GLY A 162 -3.81 -13.25 -8.98
CA GLY A 162 -4.22 -13.24 -10.38
C GLY A 162 -5.73 -13.21 -10.59
N ALA A 163 -6.48 -14.04 -9.85
CA ALA A 163 -7.95 -14.04 -9.91
C ALA A 163 -8.55 -12.70 -9.45
N SER A 164 -7.95 -12.01 -8.47
CA SER A 164 -8.40 -10.68 -8.06
C SER A 164 -8.11 -9.59 -9.11
N ILE A 165 -7.07 -9.75 -9.95
CA ILE A 165 -6.84 -8.91 -11.13
C ILE A 165 -7.98 -9.12 -12.14
N LEU A 166 -8.32 -10.38 -12.47
CA LEU A 166 -9.46 -10.71 -13.33
C LEU A 166 -10.77 -10.13 -12.78
N ALA A 167 -11.01 -10.28 -11.47
CA ALA A 167 -12.18 -9.73 -10.79
C ALA A 167 -12.26 -8.20 -10.95
N THR A 168 -11.14 -7.51 -10.74
CA THR A 168 -11.04 -6.04 -10.85
C THR A 168 -11.31 -5.56 -12.28
N ALA A 169 -10.86 -6.29 -13.30
CA ALA A 169 -11.15 -5.97 -14.70
C ALA A 169 -12.65 -6.07 -15.04
N GLN A 170 -13.40 -6.88 -14.30
CA GLN A 170 -14.81 -7.19 -14.58
C GLN A 170 -15.79 -6.51 -13.61
N ASP A 171 -15.30 -5.79 -12.61
CA ASP A 171 -16.13 -5.23 -11.54
C ASP A 171 -15.70 -3.82 -11.15
N SER A 172 -16.44 -2.85 -11.69
CA SER A 172 -16.22 -1.42 -11.45
C SER A 172 -16.43 -0.97 -10.00
N ARG A 173 -17.00 -1.82 -9.12
CA ARG A 173 -17.13 -1.51 -7.70
C ARG A 173 -15.78 -1.51 -6.98
N ILE A 174 -14.81 -2.30 -7.45
CA ILE A 174 -13.45 -2.33 -6.90
C ILE A 174 -12.75 -1.01 -7.25
N LYS A 175 -12.19 -0.34 -6.24
CA LYS A 175 -11.56 0.99 -6.32
C LYS A 175 -10.06 0.97 -6.06
N ALA A 176 -9.52 -0.14 -5.58
CA ALA A 176 -8.09 -0.31 -5.33
C ALA A 176 -7.74 -1.81 -5.34
N LEU A 177 -6.61 -2.15 -5.95
CA LEU A 177 -6.13 -3.52 -6.08
C LEU A 177 -4.74 -3.65 -5.43
N ALA A 178 -4.57 -4.56 -4.48
CA ALA A 178 -3.26 -4.83 -3.87
C ALA A 178 -3.04 -6.33 -3.70
N ASN A 179 -2.01 -6.88 -4.35
CA ASN A 179 -1.76 -8.32 -4.42
C ASN A 179 -0.52 -8.75 -3.65
N LEU A 180 -0.45 -10.03 -3.32
CA LEU A 180 0.67 -10.69 -2.65
C LEU A 180 1.24 -11.77 -3.59
N ALA A 181 2.32 -11.46 -4.31
CA ALA A 181 2.90 -12.32 -5.34
C ALA A 181 1.84 -12.88 -6.30
N ALA A 182 1.12 -12.00 -7.01
CA ALA A 182 0.09 -12.42 -7.97
C ALA A 182 0.69 -13.34 -9.05
N ALA A 183 0.07 -14.52 -9.23
CA ALA A 183 0.43 -15.46 -10.27
C ALA A 183 -0.30 -15.14 -11.58
N GLU A 184 0.33 -15.44 -12.70
CA GLU A 184 -0.36 -15.58 -13.97
C GLU A 184 -1.48 -16.64 -13.86
N THR A 185 -2.58 -16.41 -14.57
CA THR A 185 -3.77 -17.24 -14.53
C THR A 185 -4.20 -17.66 -15.94
N ASN A 186 -5.28 -18.42 -16.01
CA ASN A 186 -6.00 -18.71 -17.24
C ASN A 186 -7.49 -18.48 -16.97
N PRO A 187 -8.13 -17.42 -17.52
CA PRO A 187 -7.58 -16.41 -18.45
C PRO A 187 -6.41 -15.59 -17.88
N SER A 188 -5.59 -14.98 -18.76
CA SER A 188 -4.35 -14.32 -18.33
C SER A 188 -4.61 -13.05 -17.52
N ALA A 189 -4.08 -13.01 -16.29
CA ALA A 189 -4.04 -11.85 -15.42
C ALA A 189 -3.13 -10.75 -16.01
N THR A 190 -1.98 -11.10 -16.60
CA THR A 190 -1.09 -10.12 -17.25
C THR A 190 -1.78 -9.44 -18.43
N ALA A 191 -2.48 -10.21 -19.27
CA ALA A 191 -3.13 -9.67 -20.47
C ALA A 191 -4.28 -8.70 -20.17
N VAL A 192 -4.92 -8.79 -18.99
CA VAL A 192 -6.01 -7.88 -18.61
C VAL A 192 -5.53 -6.63 -17.85
N MET A 193 -4.26 -6.55 -17.45
CA MET A 193 -3.71 -5.39 -16.75
C MET A 193 -3.96 -4.03 -17.45
N PRO A 194 -3.93 -3.91 -18.80
CA PRO A 194 -4.29 -2.68 -19.49
C PRO A 194 -5.77 -2.24 -19.32
N ALA A 195 -6.66 -3.12 -18.87
CA ALA A 195 -8.06 -2.79 -18.59
C ALA A 195 -8.29 -2.30 -17.15
N ILE A 196 -7.30 -2.43 -16.27
CA ILE A 196 -7.38 -2.01 -14.87
C ILE A 196 -7.16 -0.51 -14.77
N ASN A 197 -8.19 0.24 -14.38
CA ASN A 197 -8.18 1.70 -14.28
C ASN A 197 -8.28 2.22 -12.83
N VAL A 198 -7.91 1.38 -11.88
CA VAL A 198 -7.82 1.72 -10.45
C VAL A 198 -6.37 1.64 -10.01
N PRO A 199 -6.00 2.28 -8.88
CA PRO A 199 -4.66 2.12 -8.31
C PRO A 199 -4.31 0.66 -8.07
N VAL A 200 -3.08 0.26 -8.44
CA VAL A 200 -2.58 -1.12 -8.29
C VAL A 200 -1.29 -1.17 -7.46
N ASN A 201 -1.22 -2.12 -6.52
CA ASN A 201 -0.02 -2.52 -5.79
C ASN A 201 0.29 -4.01 -6.04
N LEU A 202 1.38 -4.32 -6.73
CA LEU A 202 1.79 -5.68 -7.09
C LEU A 202 2.92 -6.18 -6.17
N LEU A 203 2.68 -6.23 -4.85
CA LEU A 203 3.71 -6.63 -3.89
C LEU A 203 4.27 -8.03 -4.19
N SER A 204 5.60 -8.19 -4.21
CA SER A 204 6.30 -9.46 -4.47
C SER A 204 7.48 -9.69 -3.53
N GLY A 205 8.03 -10.91 -3.51
CA GLY A 205 9.26 -11.27 -2.79
C GLY A 205 10.42 -11.50 -3.74
N SER A 206 11.64 -11.02 -3.44
CA SER A 206 12.79 -11.16 -4.35
C SER A 206 13.36 -12.59 -4.41
N ALA A 207 13.07 -13.42 -3.41
CA ALA A 207 13.47 -14.83 -3.31
C ALA A 207 12.29 -15.77 -3.62
N ASP A 208 11.19 -15.26 -4.17
CA ASP A 208 10.05 -16.06 -4.61
C ASP A 208 10.45 -16.94 -5.79
N THR A 209 10.46 -18.26 -5.58
CA THR A 209 10.83 -19.25 -6.62
C THR A 209 9.61 -19.94 -7.24
N ILE A 210 8.41 -19.67 -6.74
CA ILE A 210 7.15 -20.28 -7.21
C ILE A 210 6.45 -19.35 -8.20
N VAL A 211 6.38 -18.06 -7.87
CA VAL A 211 5.83 -16.97 -8.69
C VAL A 211 6.90 -15.87 -8.81
N PRO A 212 7.98 -16.09 -9.60
CA PRO A 212 9.09 -15.16 -9.66
C PRO A 212 8.67 -13.77 -10.16
N VAL A 213 9.26 -12.72 -9.57
CA VAL A 213 8.96 -11.32 -9.90
C VAL A 213 9.06 -11.06 -11.41
N ALA A 214 10.13 -11.54 -12.04
CA ALA A 214 10.44 -11.27 -13.44
C ALA A 214 9.40 -11.83 -14.44
N SER A 215 8.77 -12.96 -14.11
CA SER A 215 7.81 -13.65 -14.98
C SER A 215 6.34 -13.40 -14.60
N ASN A 216 6.09 -12.69 -13.50
CA ASN A 216 4.72 -12.40 -13.02
C ASN A 216 4.56 -10.91 -12.69
N GLY A 217 4.88 -10.51 -11.45
CA GLY A 217 4.67 -9.14 -10.98
C GLY A 217 5.28 -8.06 -11.88
N GLN A 218 6.45 -8.29 -12.47
CA GLN A 218 7.06 -7.37 -13.43
C GLN A 218 6.31 -7.30 -14.76
N LEU A 219 5.83 -8.43 -15.29
CA LEU A 219 5.04 -8.44 -16.54
C LEU A 219 3.70 -7.75 -16.33
N MET A 220 3.03 -8.03 -15.20
CA MET A 220 1.79 -7.36 -14.82
C MET A 220 2.01 -5.86 -14.62
N TYR A 221 3.10 -5.47 -13.94
CA TYR A 221 3.45 -4.06 -13.77
C TYR A 221 3.71 -3.39 -15.12
N ASN A 222 4.43 -4.03 -16.04
CA ASN A 222 4.71 -3.47 -17.37
C ASN A 222 3.42 -3.26 -18.17
N GLY A 223 2.48 -4.23 -18.12
CA GLY A 223 1.19 -4.15 -18.83
C GLY A 223 0.13 -3.25 -18.19
N GLY A 224 0.24 -2.90 -16.91
CA GLY A 224 -0.79 -2.12 -16.20
C GLY A 224 -0.88 -0.65 -16.59
N ASN A 225 -2.04 -0.03 -16.38
CA ASN A 225 -2.17 1.43 -16.45
C ASN A 225 -1.65 2.11 -15.18
N THR A 226 -1.49 3.43 -15.26
CA THR A 226 -1.24 4.25 -14.06
C THR A 226 -2.56 4.51 -13.32
N PRO A 227 -2.53 4.65 -11.97
CA PRO A 227 -1.34 4.60 -11.13
C PRO A 227 -1.02 3.19 -10.60
N LYS A 228 0.26 2.81 -10.65
CA LYS A 228 0.73 1.46 -10.26
C LYS A 228 2.05 1.49 -9.48
N ILE A 229 2.21 0.57 -8.55
CA ILE A 229 3.46 0.31 -7.82
C ILE A 229 3.79 -1.19 -7.81
N LEU A 230 5.09 -1.51 -7.83
CA LEU A 230 5.63 -2.87 -7.68
C LEU A 230 6.69 -2.83 -6.57
N PRO A 231 6.28 -2.91 -5.29
CA PRO A 231 7.21 -3.12 -4.18
C PRO A 231 7.69 -4.58 -4.15
N VAL A 232 8.99 -4.76 -3.91
CA VAL A 232 9.65 -6.06 -3.81
C VAL A 232 10.36 -6.16 -2.46
N ILE A 233 9.89 -7.09 -1.62
CA ILE A 233 10.51 -7.40 -0.33
C ILE A 233 11.78 -8.21 -0.60
N GLN A 234 12.92 -7.60 -0.33
CA GLN A 234 14.24 -8.20 -0.48
C GLN A 234 14.41 -9.36 0.49
N GLY A 235 14.73 -10.53 -0.05
CA GLY A 235 14.81 -11.79 0.70
C GLY A 235 13.47 -12.43 1.03
N GLY A 236 12.34 -11.78 0.71
CA GLY A 236 11.01 -12.36 0.86
C GLY A 236 10.72 -13.44 -0.20
N TRP A 237 9.93 -14.44 0.15
CA TRP A 237 9.64 -15.62 -0.67
C TRP A 237 8.13 -15.89 -0.79
N HIS A 238 7.70 -16.82 -1.64
CA HIS A 238 6.28 -17.03 -1.96
C HIS A 238 5.45 -17.35 -0.71
N CYS A 239 5.85 -18.40 0.02
CA CYS A 239 5.14 -18.80 1.23
C CYS A 239 5.36 -17.87 2.43
N GLY A 240 6.22 -16.85 2.29
CA GLY A 240 6.43 -15.85 3.33
C GLY A 240 5.23 -14.90 3.51
N PHE A 241 4.30 -14.87 2.56
CA PHE A 241 3.02 -14.16 2.66
C PHE A 241 1.94 -14.91 3.47
N GLN A 242 2.22 -16.14 3.88
CA GLN A 242 1.33 -16.99 4.67
C GLN A 242 1.81 -17.08 6.12
N ASP A 243 0.90 -17.45 7.03
CA ASP A 243 1.15 -17.57 8.47
C ASP A 243 2.09 -18.73 8.82
N ALA A 244 2.10 -19.77 7.98
CA ALA A 244 2.96 -20.93 8.12
C ALA A 244 3.35 -21.50 6.75
N ASN A 245 4.39 -22.34 6.72
CA ASN A 245 4.71 -23.11 5.53
C ASN A 245 3.73 -24.29 5.38
N GLY A 246 3.29 -24.52 4.14
CA GLY A 246 2.68 -25.77 3.71
C GLY A 246 3.65 -26.67 2.96
N PHE A 247 3.14 -27.76 2.41
CA PHE A 247 3.88 -28.64 1.52
C PHE A 247 4.28 -27.89 0.24
N GLY A 248 5.53 -28.06 -0.22
CA GLY A 248 6.03 -27.43 -1.45
C GLY A 248 6.39 -25.95 -1.32
N CYS A 249 6.46 -25.41 -0.10
CA CYS A 249 6.86 -24.03 0.11
C CYS A 249 8.35 -23.79 -0.19
N ASP A 250 8.61 -22.67 -0.84
CA ASP A 250 9.93 -22.09 -0.97
C ASP A 250 10.38 -21.42 0.34
N THR A 251 11.59 -20.86 0.32
CA THR A 251 12.21 -20.18 1.45
C THR A 251 12.90 -18.91 0.99
N GLY A 252 13.06 -17.96 1.92
CA GLY A 252 13.77 -16.72 1.70
C GLY A 252 14.85 -16.48 2.74
N THR A 253 15.51 -15.33 2.64
CA THR A 253 16.65 -14.97 3.50
C THR A 253 16.26 -14.12 4.71
N ILE A 254 15.01 -13.65 4.77
CA ILE A 254 14.45 -12.94 5.93
C ILE A 254 13.54 -13.86 6.74
N THR A 255 13.09 -13.40 7.91
CA THR A 255 12.07 -14.12 8.68
C THR A 255 10.67 -13.85 8.13
N ARG A 256 9.75 -14.81 8.33
CA ARG A 256 8.33 -14.63 7.96
C ARG A 256 7.72 -13.44 8.70
N GLY A 257 8.07 -13.24 9.96
CA GLY A 257 7.61 -12.10 10.75
C GLY A 257 7.96 -10.76 10.10
N GLN A 258 9.18 -10.63 9.56
CA GLN A 258 9.60 -9.43 8.82
C GLN A 258 8.80 -9.26 7.52
N GLN A 259 8.64 -10.34 6.73
CA GLN A 259 7.86 -10.28 5.48
C GLN A 259 6.39 -9.94 5.73
N LEU A 260 5.75 -10.55 6.73
CA LEU A 260 4.36 -10.26 7.10
C LEU A 260 4.21 -8.84 7.64
N ALA A 261 5.18 -8.32 8.40
CA ALA A 261 5.17 -6.94 8.89
C ALA A 261 5.20 -5.94 7.72
N GLU A 262 6.09 -6.13 6.75
CA GLU A 262 6.16 -5.29 5.55
C GLU A 262 4.92 -5.42 4.67
N THR A 263 4.41 -6.65 4.51
CA THR A 263 3.16 -6.93 3.79
C THR A 263 1.99 -6.14 4.37
N ARG A 264 1.78 -6.26 5.68
CA ARG A 264 0.69 -5.58 6.39
C ARG A 264 0.84 -4.06 6.35
N ARG A 265 2.06 -3.54 6.56
CA ARG A 265 2.37 -2.11 6.45
C ARG A 265 1.95 -1.56 5.07
N MET A 266 2.34 -2.24 3.99
CA MET A 266 2.05 -1.81 2.63
C MET A 266 0.58 -1.96 2.23
N LEU A 267 -0.08 -3.07 2.61
CA LEU A 267 -1.52 -3.25 2.39
C LEU A 267 -2.32 -2.18 3.12
N THR A 268 -2.05 -1.97 4.42
CA THR A 268 -2.75 -1.00 5.25
C THR A 268 -2.55 0.42 4.75
N ALA A 269 -1.31 0.82 4.41
CA ALA A 269 -1.04 2.14 3.84
C ALA A 269 -1.79 2.35 2.52
N PHE A 270 -1.76 1.36 1.62
CA PHE A 270 -2.39 1.44 0.31
C PHE A 270 -3.92 1.54 0.41
N PHE A 271 -4.56 0.68 1.20
CA PHE A 271 -6.00 0.71 1.37
C PHE A 271 -6.46 1.94 2.16
N ASN A 272 -5.70 2.41 3.17
CA ASN A 272 -6.06 3.65 3.87
C ASN A 272 -6.06 4.83 2.90
N LEU A 273 -5.06 4.92 2.01
CA LEU A 273 -5.02 5.98 1.00
C LEU A 273 -6.26 5.92 0.10
N TYR A 274 -6.58 4.78 -0.52
CA TYR A 274 -7.59 4.74 -1.59
C TYR A 274 -9.02 4.45 -1.15
N LEU A 275 -9.20 3.62 -0.12
CA LEU A 275 -10.52 3.24 0.37
C LEU A 275 -11.02 4.17 1.47
N LYS A 276 -10.13 4.71 2.31
CA LYS A 276 -10.48 5.68 3.36
C LYS A 276 -10.14 7.13 3.02
N SER A 277 -9.48 7.38 1.90
CA SER A 277 -9.03 8.72 1.50
C SER A 277 -8.10 9.37 2.55
N ASP A 278 -7.33 8.56 3.27
CA ASP A 278 -6.35 9.03 4.25
C ASP A 278 -5.09 9.52 3.54
N GLU A 279 -5.04 10.83 3.27
CA GLU A 279 -3.90 11.48 2.61
C GLU A 279 -2.57 11.34 3.40
N THR A 280 -2.62 11.04 4.70
CA THR A 280 -1.39 10.85 5.50
C THR A 280 -0.63 9.59 5.08
N ALA A 281 -1.31 8.62 4.46
CA ALA A 281 -0.70 7.42 3.90
C ALA A 281 0.01 7.67 2.56
N ALA A 282 -0.19 8.83 1.90
CA ALA A 282 0.35 9.08 0.56
C ALA A 282 1.87 9.01 0.51
N LYS A 283 2.59 9.37 1.58
CA LYS A 283 4.05 9.29 1.63
C LYS A 283 4.56 7.85 1.80
N LYS A 284 3.76 6.97 2.41
CA LYS A 284 4.04 5.53 2.56
C LYS A 284 3.72 4.72 1.30
N VAL A 285 2.88 5.26 0.42
CA VAL A 285 2.52 4.61 -0.86
C VAL A 285 3.35 5.16 -2.03
N TRP A 286 3.47 6.48 -2.14
CA TRP A 286 4.10 7.13 -3.30
C TRP A 286 5.44 7.79 -2.98
N GLY A 287 5.68 8.09 -1.71
CA GLY A 287 6.85 8.82 -1.26
C GLY A 287 7.98 7.91 -0.81
N SER A 288 8.93 8.53 -0.12
CA SER A 288 10.15 7.88 0.39
C SER A 288 9.90 6.89 1.52
N GLU A 289 8.70 6.85 2.12
CA GLU A 289 8.38 5.91 3.21
C GLU A 289 7.85 4.56 2.69
N LEU A 290 7.66 4.41 1.37
CA LEU A 290 7.37 3.10 0.79
C LEU A 290 8.58 2.16 0.93
N GLU A 291 9.77 2.67 0.63
CA GLU A 291 11.01 1.90 0.59
C GLU A 291 11.73 1.95 1.93
N ASN A 292 12.46 0.89 2.23
CA ASN A 292 13.32 0.80 3.41
C ASN A 292 14.43 -0.24 3.13
N THR A 293 15.14 -0.69 4.17
CA THR A 293 16.22 -1.67 4.00
C THR A 293 15.76 -3.03 3.46
N LEU A 294 14.48 -3.37 3.59
CA LEU A 294 13.87 -4.60 3.11
C LEU A 294 12.99 -4.42 1.87
N VAL A 295 12.63 -3.19 1.48
CA VAL A 295 11.68 -2.95 0.38
C VAL A 295 12.29 -2.00 -0.64
N GLN A 296 12.34 -2.46 -1.89
CA GLN A 296 12.65 -1.64 -3.07
C GLN A 296 11.41 -1.59 -3.95
N ALA A 297 11.14 -0.47 -4.62
CA ALA A 297 9.90 -0.34 -5.38
C ALA A 297 10.05 0.38 -6.71
N GLN A 298 9.35 -0.13 -7.72
CA GLN A 298 9.01 0.65 -8.92
C GLN A 298 7.69 1.39 -8.66
N ARG A 299 7.62 2.64 -9.11
CA ARG A 299 6.44 3.50 -8.97
C ARG A 299 6.15 4.19 -10.29
N ASN A 300 4.89 4.18 -10.70
CA ASN A 300 4.41 5.00 -11.80
C ASN A 300 3.03 5.57 -11.44
N SER A 301 3.03 6.82 -10.96
CA SER A 301 1.83 7.56 -10.60
C SER A 301 1.12 8.19 -11.81
N GLY A 302 1.71 8.12 -13.01
CA GLY A 302 1.27 8.91 -14.17
C GLY A 302 1.65 10.39 -14.09
N ILE A 303 2.48 10.78 -13.11
CA ILE A 303 2.93 12.16 -12.91
C ILE A 303 4.46 12.19 -12.93
N GLU A 304 5.02 12.75 -13.99
CA GLU A 304 6.45 13.04 -14.06
C GLU A 304 6.73 14.43 -13.50
N ILE A 305 7.77 14.57 -12.67
CA ILE A 305 8.29 15.85 -12.19
C ILE A 305 9.76 15.95 -12.61
N SER A 306 10.10 16.98 -13.37
CA SER A 306 11.46 17.23 -13.85
C SER A 306 11.94 18.64 -13.49
N PRO A 307 13.14 18.79 -12.89
CA PRO A 307 14.00 17.73 -12.40
C PRO A 307 13.42 17.05 -11.14
N GLN A 308 13.62 15.73 -11.01
CA GLN A 308 13.19 14.98 -9.82
C GLN A 308 14.03 15.33 -8.58
N THR A 309 15.30 15.72 -8.78
CA THR A 309 16.17 16.26 -7.72
C THR A 309 16.83 17.55 -8.21
N GLN A 310 16.72 18.62 -7.42
CA GLN A 310 17.27 19.93 -7.77
C GLN A 310 18.08 20.51 -6.63
N ASN A 311 19.21 21.15 -6.94
CA ASN A 311 19.90 22.05 -6.02
C ASN A 311 19.65 23.49 -6.48
N VAL A 312 19.23 24.37 -5.57
CA VAL A 312 18.93 25.77 -5.86
C VAL A 312 19.79 26.63 -4.95
N ASN A 313 20.56 27.55 -5.52
CA ASN A 313 21.34 28.51 -4.75
C ASN A 313 20.41 29.58 -4.16
N ALA A 314 20.18 29.55 -2.85
CA ALA A 314 19.23 30.43 -2.16
C ALA A 314 19.87 31.05 -0.92
N PRO A 315 20.53 32.21 -1.07
CA PRO A 315 21.11 32.95 0.05
C PRO A 315 20.07 33.28 1.12
N VAL A 316 20.47 33.22 2.38
CA VAL A 316 19.59 33.50 3.52
C VAL A 316 19.01 34.92 3.39
N GLY A 317 17.70 35.03 3.56
CA GLY A 317 16.96 36.29 3.51
C GLY A 317 16.62 36.78 2.10
N VAL A 318 17.23 36.22 1.04
CA VAL A 318 17.01 36.62 -0.36
C VAL A 318 15.87 35.80 -0.97
N PRO A 319 14.86 36.43 -1.59
CA PRO A 319 13.87 35.71 -2.38
C PRO A 319 14.53 35.03 -3.58
N THR A 320 14.33 33.72 -3.72
CA THR A 320 14.87 32.91 -4.81
C THR A 320 13.73 32.20 -5.53
N THR A 321 13.84 32.06 -6.85
CA THR A 321 12.88 31.31 -7.66
C THR A 321 13.52 30.08 -8.24
N PHE A 322 12.75 28.99 -8.29
CA PHE A 322 13.05 27.80 -9.08
C PHE A 322 11.77 27.29 -9.71
N SER A 323 11.89 26.39 -10.69
CA SER A 323 10.74 25.78 -11.35
C SER A 323 10.91 24.28 -11.47
N VAL A 324 9.79 23.57 -11.48
CA VAL A 324 9.72 22.19 -11.94
C VAL A 324 8.72 22.10 -13.09
N THR A 325 8.98 21.19 -14.02
CA THR A 325 8.05 20.81 -15.07
C THR A 325 7.29 19.58 -14.60
N ILE A 326 5.96 19.66 -14.61
CA ILE A 326 5.09 18.51 -14.45
C ILE A 326 4.66 18.02 -15.84
N THR A 327 4.65 16.71 -16.06
CA THR A 327 4.16 16.12 -17.31
C THR A 327 3.15 15.02 -17.00
N ASN A 328 2.00 15.05 -17.68
CA ASN A 328 1.01 13.98 -17.59
C ASN A 328 1.52 12.75 -18.35
N ARG A 329 1.86 11.68 -17.62
CA ARG A 329 2.22 10.37 -18.17
C ARG A 329 1.11 9.33 -17.98
N GLY A 330 -0.07 9.77 -17.53
CA GLY A 330 -1.28 8.97 -17.49
C GLY A 330 -1.93 8.86 -18.87
N SER A 331 -2.89 7.94 -18.98
CA SER A 331 -3.62 7.65 -20.23
C SER A 331 -4.78 8.62 -20.51
N ALA A 332 -5.11 9.50 -19.55
CA ALA A 332 -6.25 10.41 -19.65
C ALA A 332 -5.85 11.84 -19.26
N ALA A 333 -6.64 12.81 -19.72
CA ALA A 333 -6.45 14.21 -19.35
C ALA A 333 -6.67 14.41 -17.84
N ALA A 334 -5.79 15.18 -17.19
CA ALA A 334 -5.83 15.41 -15.75
C ALA A 334 -5.31 16.80 -15.40
N SER A 335 -5.70 17.31 -14.23
CA SER A 335 -5.05 18.47 -13.61
C SER A 335 -4.36 18.06 -12.32
N TYR A 336 -3.40 18.87 -11.87
CA TYR A 336 -2.55 18.52 -10.75
C TYR A 336 -2.44 19.65 -9.74
N SER A 337 -2.53 19.30 -8.47
CA SER A 337 -2.35 20.22 -7.35
C SER A 337 -0.93 20.16 -6.79
N VAL A 338 -0.37 21.32 -6.45
CA VAL A 338 1.02 21.47 -6.01
C VAL A 338 1.09 21.61 -4.49
N PHE A 339 1.96 20.82 -3.85
CA PHE A 339 2.20 20.86 -2.42
C PHE A 339 3.69 21.02 -2.12
N VAL A 340 3.99 21.75 -1.05
CA VAL A 340 5.32 21.77 -0.43
C VAL A 340 5.19 21.02 0.89
N GLU A 341 5.82 19.86 0.96
CA GLU A 341 5.77 19.00 2.14
C GLU A 341 6.57 19.62 3.29
N GLN A 342 6.08 19.41 4.51
CA GLN A 342 6.73 19.86 5.74
C GLN A 342 7.09 21.35 5.69
N ARG A 343 6.08 22.24 5.70
CA ARG A 343 6.10 23.73 5.57
C ARG A 343 7.18 24.47 6.38
N ARG A 344 8.45 24.19 6.08
CA ARG A 344 9.65 24.75 6.69
C ARG A 344 10.04 26.08 6.03
N TRP A 345 9.32 26.47 4.97
CA TRP A 345 9.52 27.67 4.16
C TRP A 345 8.23 28.47 3.99
N ILE A 346 8.39 29.77 3.77
CA ILE A 346 7.39 30.57 3.07
C ILE A 346 7.58 30.29 1.58
N VAL A 347 6.62 29.58 0.99
CA VAL A 347 6.61 29.26 -0.44
C VAL A 347 5.37 29.82 -1.09
N ILE A 348 5.57 30.55 -2.17
CA ILE A 348 4.49 30.92 -3.09
C ILE A 348 4.69 30.09 -4.35
N THR A 349 3.67 29.32 -4.72
CA THR A 349 3.66 28.54 -5.95
C THR A 349 2.74 29.20 -6.97
N SER A 350 3.19 29.22 -8.23
CA SER A 350 2.41 29.76 -9.34
C SER A 350 2.57 28.87 -10.57
N PRO A 351 1.48 28.25 -11.06
CA PRO A 351 0.16 28.17 -10.42
C PRO A 351 0.16 27.18 -9.23
N GLN A 352 -0.85 27.26 -8.35
CA GLN A 352 -1.07 26.26 -7.28
C GLN A 352 -1.69 24.95 -7.81
N GLN A 353 -2.34 25.04 -8.97
CA GLN A 353 -2.94 23.93 -9.69
C GLN A 353 -2.68 24.12 -11.18
N SER A 354 -2.36 23.06 -11.90
CA SER A 354 -2.20 23.12 -13.36
C SER A 354 -3.53 23.32 -14.06
N ALA A 355 -3.49 23.82 -15.31
CA ALA A 355 -4.57 23.57 -16.25
C ALA A 355 -4.76 22.05 -16.48
N VAL A 356 -5.84 21.66 -17.15
CA VAL A 356 -5.99 20.28 -17.63
C VAL A 356 -4.91 20.00 -18.67
N LEU A 357 -4.12 18.96 -18.43
CA LEU A 357 -3.06 18.47 -19.31
C LEU A 357 -3.54 17.16 -19.95
N ASN A 358 -3.61 17.11 -21.27
CA ASN A 358 -3.74 15.86 -22.02
C ASN A 358 -2.49 14.98 -21.82
N PRO A 359 -2.53 13.69 -22.14
CA PRO A 359 -1.33 12.84 -22.13
C PRO A 359 -0.15 13.51 -22.84
N ASP A 360 1.03 13.41 -22.23
CA ASP A 360 2.30 13.99 -22.64
C ASP A 360 2.38 15.53 -22.65
N GLN A 361 1.32 16.23 -22.25
CA GLN A 361 1.38 17.67 -22.03
C GLN A 361 2.01 18.01 -20.68
N SER A 362 2.70 19.15 -20.66
CA SER A 362 3.42 19.63 -19.50
C SER A 362 2.93 21.01 -19.04
N ALA A 363 3.15 21.30 -17.76
CA ALA A 363 3.06 22.64 -17.20
C ALA A 363 4.32 22.96 -16.38
N ILE A 364 4.72 24.23 -16.39
CA ILE A 364 5.80 24.72 -15.54
C ILE A 364 5.17 25.27 -14.26
N ILE A 365 5.66 24.79 -13.13
CA ILE A 365 5.30 25.30 -11.80
C ILE A 365 6.49 26.08 -11.28
N THR A 366 6.29 27.37 -11.02
CA THR A 366 7.32 28.24 -10.44
C THR A 366 7.10 28.39 -8.94
N PHE A 367 8.18 28.19 -8.19
CA PHE A 367 8.24 28.32 -6.75
C PHE A 367 9.07 29.56 -6.42
N ARG A 368 8.50 30.46 -5.62
CA ARG A 368 9.23 31.56 -4.98
C ARG A 368 9.40 31.23 -3.51
N VAL A 369 10.65 31.15 -3.08
CA VAL A 369 11.03 30.75 -1.73
C VAL A 369 11.87 31.83 -1.06
N ARG A 370 11.81 31.88 0.26
CA ARG A 370 12.72 32.69 1.07
C ARG A 370 13.30 31.84 2.18
N ARG A 371 14.60 31.59 2.12
CA ARG A 371 15.33 30.86 3.15
C ARG A 371 15.52 31.75 4.38
N LEU A 372 15.08 31.30 5.55
CA LEU A 372 15.13 32.10 6.79
C LEU A 372 16.31 31.76 7.70
N TRP A 373 16.98 30.62 7.50
CA TRP A 373 17.97 30.09 8.44
C TRP A 373 19.21 29.56 7.73
N LYS A 374 20.38 29.69 8.37
CA LYS A 374 21.69 29.28 7.83
C LYS A 374 22.02 27.78 8.04
N ASN A 375 21.33 27.09 8.95
CA ASN A 375 21.65 25.72 9.33
C ASN A 375 21.42 24.73 8.17
N SER A 376 22.50 24.06 7.74
CA SER A 376 22.57 23.34 6.47
C SER A 376 22.10 21.89 6.51
N SER A 377 21.96 21.27 7.68
CA SER A 377 21.75 19.82 7.78
C SER A 377 20.28 19.40 7.92
N LEU A 378 19.40 20.26 8.44
CA LEU A 378 17.99 19.90 8.70
C LEU A 378 16.97 20.72 7.89
N LEU A 379 17.33 21.88 7.34
CA LEU A 379 16.39 22.83 6.72
C LEU A 379 16.67 23.12 5.23
N ASN A 380 17.58 22.36 4.62
CA ASN A 380 17.96 22.56 3.22
C ASN A 380 17.26 21.60 2.27
N GLY A 381 16.89 20.38 2.71
CA GLY A 381 16.22 19.37 1.87
C GLY A 381 14.69 19.41 2.02
N HIS A 382 14.00 19.62 0.91
CA HIS A 382 12.55 19.80 0.86
C HIS A 382 11.95 18.88 -0.16
N VAL A 383 10.72 18.49 0.12
CA VAL A 383 9.96 17.62 -0.77
C VAL A 383 8.82 18.45 -1.34
N VAL A 384 8.81 18.57 -2.66
CA VAL A 384 7.64 19.03 -3.42
C VAL A 384 6.85 17.78 -3.77
N SER A 385 5.52 17.84 -3.60
CA SER A 385 4.65 16.79 -4.11
C SER A 385 3.59 17.35 -5.05
N ILE A 386 3.26 16.56 -6.06
CA ILE A 386 2.25 16.86 -7.06
C ILE A 386 1.19 15.77 -6.96
N ARG A 387 -0.06 16.18 -6.76
CA ARG A 387 -1.19 15.26 -6.59
C ARG A 387 -2.10 15.29 -7.80
N SER A 388 -2.54 14.13 -8.26
CA SER A 388 -3.59 14.03 -9.28
C SER A 388 -4.92 14.53 -8.73
N ASN A 389 -5.61 15.39 -9.48
CA ASN A 389 -6.99 15.80 -9.13
C ASN A 389 -8.05 14.82 -9.64
N THR A 390 -7.65 13.80 -10.40
CA THR A 390 -8.56 12.73 -10.88
C THR A 390 -9.07 11.88 -9.73
N ASP A 391 -8.19 11.50 -8.80
CA ASP A 391 -8.53 10.71 -7.61
C ASP A 391 -8.31 11.47 -6.30
N ASN A 392 -7.68 12.65 -6.34
CA ASN A 392 -7.29 13.47 -5.19
C ASN A 392 -6.35 12.78 -4.19
N LEU A 393 -5.63 11.72 -4.61
CA LEU A 393 -4.88 10.86 -3.70
C LEU A 393 -3.52 10.44 -4.26
N THR A 394 -3.44 10.13 -5.57
CA THR A 394 -2.19 9.71 -6.21
C THR A 394 -1.19 10.87 -6.24
N ARG A 395 0.05 10.60 -5.82
CA ARG A 395 1.11 11.61 -5.72
C ARG A 395 2.39 11.21 -6.43
N SER A 396 3.17 12.21 -6.83
CA SER A 396 4.59 12.09 -7.19
C SER A 396 5.39 13.11 -6.38
N TYR A 397 6.67 12.83 -6.16
CA TYR A 397 7.52 13.63 -5.28
C TYR A 397 8.83 13.99 -5.97
N ALA A 398 9.30 15.21 -5.71
CA ALA A 398 10.61 15.69 -6.11
C ALA A 398 11.34 16.31 -4.92
N ASN A 399 12.67 16.14 -4.90
CA ASN A 399 13.53 16.66 -3.84
C ASN A 399 14.19 17.96 -4.28
N VAL A 400 14.04 19.02 -3.49
CA VAL A 400 14.68 20.31 -3.74
C VAL A 400 15.57 20.64 -2.57
N THR A 401 16.86 20.83 -2.84
CA THR A 401 17.84 21.27 -1.86
C THR A 401 18.18 22.75 -2.07
N LEU A 402 17.88 23.59 -1.09
CA LEU A 402 18.37 24.98 -1.09
C LEU A 402 19.78 25.02 -0.50
N ARG A 403 20.72 25.63 -1.21
CA ARG A 403 22.10 25.81 -0.76
C ARG A 403 22.38 27.24 -0.37
#